data_AF-A0A524KHJ5-F1
#
_entry.id   AF-A0A524KHJ5-F1
#
_cell.length_a   1.000
_cell.length_b   1.000
_cell.length_c   1.000
_cell.angle_alpha   90.00
_cell.angle_beta   90.00
_cell.angle_gamma   90.00
#
_symmetry.space_group_name_H-M   'P 1'
#
loop_
_entity.id
_entity.type
_entity.pdbx_description
1 polymer ?
#
loop_
_entity_poly.entity_id
_entity_poly.type
_entity_poly.pdbx_seq_one_letter_code
_entity_poly.pdbx_strand_id
1 'polypeptide(L)'
;MKAVAAVATLCLLAASANAALLSRLGGQAYYDDVLNITWTADANLAASTTFGAAGISNTPGLEGQMSWDTAQSWIAGMNAASYLGVSTWRLPHMVDINNDGCLNNFVFNNTDCGYNVVSVGPNASEMASLFYQTLGNLAYYDTSGVPQLPGLGIQFTGPFANLGNTLYWYDLATTSNPPLADLPSPDNAWYFGMPSGGQRVTGRATINPMTA
;
A
#
# COMPACT_ATOMS: atom_id res chain seq x y z
N MET A 1 -38.24 49.69 26.75
CA MET A 1 -37.52 49.11 25.60
C MET A 1 -36.26 48.40 26.09
N LYS A 2 -36.29 47.07 26.20
CA LYS A 2 -35.08 46.23 26.23
C LYS A 2 -35.47 44.86 25.64
N ALA A 3 -35.18 44.65 24.36
CA ALA A 3 -35.27 43.34 23.73
C ALA A 3 -33.90 42.67 23.89
N VAL A 4 -33.85 41.53 24.57
CA VAL A 4 -32.66 40.70 24.69
C VAL A 4 -32.71 39.68 23.57
N ALA A 5 -31.80 39.79 22.60
CA ALA A 5 -31.63 38.80 21.55
C ALA A 5 -30.76 37.66 22.09
N ALA A 6 -31.31 36.45 22.14
CA ALA A 6 -30.56 35.24 22.44
C ALA A 6 -29.90 34.73 21.15
N VAL A 7 -28.57 34.69 21.12
CA VAL A 7 -27.79 34.03 20.07
C VAL A 7 -27.64 32.57 20.45
N ALA A 8 -28.24 31.68 19.66
CA ALA A 8 -28.05 30.24 19.79
C ALA A 8 -26.80 29.84 18.99
N THR A 9 -25.74 29.46 19.68
CA THR A 9 -24.52 28.93 19.07
C THR A 9 -24.77 27.49 18.61
N LEU A 10 -24.76 27.26 17.29
CA LEU A 10 -24.86 25.92 16.71
C LEU A 10 -23.50 25.22 16.83
N CYS A 11 -23.35 24.34 17.81
CA CYS A 11 -22.20 23.43 17.88
C CYS A 11 -22.27 22.44 16.72
N LEU A 12 -21.45 22.63 15.70
CA LEU A 12 -21.17 21.62 14.67
C LEU A 12 -20.38 20.49 15.34
N LEU A 13 -21.05 19.37 15.62
CA LEU A 13 -20.40 18.12 15.95
C LEU A 13 -19.65 17.65 14.69
N ALA A 14 -18.33 17.81 14.68
CA ALA A 14 -17.49 17.16 13.69
C ALA A 14 -17.57 15.65 13.96
N ALA A 15 -18.37 14.93 13.16
CA ALA A 15 -18.26 13.49 13.09
C ALA A 15 -16.88 13.18 12.50
N SER A 16 -16.03 12.49 13.24
CA SER A 16 -14.86 11.84 12.65
C SER A 16 -15.39 10.83 11.64
N ALA A 17 -15.17 11.07 10.34
CA ALA A 17 -15.33 10.03 9.35
C ALA A 17 -14.30 8.95 9.70
N ASN A 18 -14.75 7.86 10.31
CA ASN A 18 -13.91 6.67 10.39
C ASN A 18 -13.70 6.22 8.94
N ALA A 19 -12.45 6.15 8.49
CA ALA A 19 -12.12 5.51 7.23
C ALA A 19 -12.81 4.14 7.17
N ALA A 20 -13.74 3.96 6.24
CA ALA A 20 -14.62 2.81 6.21
C ALA A 20 -14.22 1.89 5.06
N LEU A 21 -13.71 0.71 5.41
CA LEU A 21 -13.62 -0.41 4.48
C LEU A 21 -15.01 -1.05 4.36
N LEU A 22 -15.69 -0.77 3.25
CA LEU A 22 -17.03 -1.26 2.98
C LEU A 22 -16.98 -2.55 2.17
N SER A 23 -17.60 -3.61 2.69
CA SER A 23 -17.72 -4.88 1.96
C SER A 23 -18.37 -4.70 0.59
N ARG A 24 -17.76 -5.28 -0.44
CA ARG A 24 -18.26 -5.36 -1.82
C ARG A 24 -18.13 -6.78 -2.35
N LEU A 25 -18.79 -7.04 -3.49
CA LEU A 25 -18.66 -8.31 -4.23
C LEU A 25 -18.91 -9.55 -3.37
N GLY A 26 -19.86 -9.46 -2.43
CA GLY A 26 -20.21 -10.55 -1.51
C GLY A 26 -19.14 -10.84 -0.45
N GLY A 27 -18.31 -9.85 -0.08
CA GLY A 27 -17.22 -10.01 0.89
C GLY A 27 -15.88 -10.42 0.30
N GLN A 28 -15.78 -10.49 -1.03
CA GLN A 28 -14.53 -10.83 -1.73
C GLN A 28 -13.67 -9.59 -2.03
N ALA A 29 -14.17 -8.40 -1.74
CA ALA A 29 -13.46 -7.15 -1.90
C ALA A 29 -13.94 -6.10 -0.87
N TYR A 30 -13.09 -5.11 -0.61
CA TYR A 30 -13.41 -3.98 0.26
C TYR A 30 -13.18 -2.67 -0.47
N TYR A 31 -14.21 -1.83 -0.48
CA TYR A 31 -14.08 -0.46 -0.98
C TYR A 31 -13.55 0.44 0.12
N ASP A 32 -12.45 1.11 -0.18
CA ASP A 32 -11.80 2.11 0.65
C ASP A 32 -12.35 3.48 0.27
N ASP A 33 -13.05 4.12 1.21
CA ASP A 33 -13.67 5.43 1.00
C ASP A 33 -12.70 6.61 1.15
N VAL A 34 -11.49 6.39 1.67
CA VAL A 34 -10.41 7.37 1.73
C VAL A 34 -9.76 7.53 0.36
N LEU A 35 -9.46 6.41 -0.28
CA LEU A 35 -8.80 6.37 -1.60
C LEU A 35 -9.79 6.31 -2.77
N ASN A 36 -11.06 5.99 -2.52
CA ASN A 36 -12.06 5.69 -3.54
C ASN A 36 -11.60 4.58 -4.51
N ILE A 37 -11.03 3.52 -3.95
CA ILE A 37 -10.60 2.31 -4.69
C ILE A 37 -11.17 1.06 -4.04
N THR A 38 -11.05 -0.08 -4.72
CA THR A 38 -11.50 -1.37 -4.21
C THR A 38 -10.31 -2.33 -4.12
N TRP A 39 -10.09 -2.88 -2.94
CA TRP A 39 -9.09 -3.88 -2.64
C TRP A 39 -9.69 -5.29 -2.70
N THR A 40 -8.91 -6.31 -3.08
CA THR A 40 -9.29 -7.70 -2.86
C THR A 40 -9.35 -7.98 -1.35
N ALA A 41 -10.29 -8.82 -0.90
CA ALA A 41 -10.39 -9.16 0.52
C ALA A 41 -9.25 -10.06 1.01
N ASP A 42 -8.67 -10.85 0.11
CA ASP A 42 -7.45 -11.63 0.35
C ASP A 42 -6.23 -10.84 -0.16
N ALA A 43 -5.38 -10.43 0.77
CA ALA A 43 -4.15 -9.70 0.50
C ALA A 43 -2.95 -10.61 0.15
N ASN A 44 -3.17 -11.91 0.00
CA ASN A 44 -2.22 -12.82 -0.65
C ASN A 44 -2.97 -13.77 -1.59
N LEU A 45 -3.88 -13.23 -2.41
CA LEU A 45 -4.71 -14.00 -3.34
C LEU A 45 -3.87 -14.89 -4.28
N ALA A 46 -2.67 -14.44 -4.64
CA ALA A 46 -1.73 -15.20 -5.47
C ALA A 46 -1.31 -16.55 -4.88
N ALA A 47 -1.39 -16.72 -3.55
CA ALA A 47 -1.13 -18.00 -2.88
C ALA A 47 -2.18 -19.07 -3.24
N SER A 48 -3.42 -18.67 -3.56
CA SER A 48 -4.51 -19.59 -3.88
C SER A 48 -4.93 -19.56 -5.36
N THR A 49 -4.72 -18.44 -6.04
CA THR A 49 -5.17 -18.21 -7.41
C THR A 49 -4.07 -17.56 -8.24
N THR A 50 -3.48 -18.29 -9.19
CA THR A 50 -2.33 -17.81 -9.99
C THR A 50 -2.72 -17.13 -11.30
N PHE A 51 -3.98 -17.25 -11.73
CA PHE A 51 -4.46 -16.78 -13.03
C PHE A 51 -3.58 -17.21 -14.23
N GLY A 52 -2.90 -18.36 -14.12
CA GLY A 52 -2.01 -18.89 -15.16
C GLY A 52 -0.62 -18.27 -15.21
N ALA A 53 -0.28 -17.33 -14.31
CA ALA A 53 1.07 -16.81 -14.19
C ALA A 53 2.02 -17.88 -13.61
N ALA A 54 3.20 -18.00 -14.22
CA ALA A 54 4.29 -18.83 -13.72
C ALA A 54 5.22 -18.01 -12.81
N GLY A 55 6.01 -18.67 -11.96
CA GLY A 55 6.98 -17.99 -11.08
C GLY A 55 6.43 -17.53 -9.73
N ILE A 56 5.17 -17.88 -9.42
CA ILE A 56 4.58 -17.69 -8.10
C ILE A 56 4.95 -18.87 -7.21
N SER A 57 5.55 -18.58 -6.05
CA SER A 57 5.96 -19.60 -5.10
C SER A 57 4.75 -20.35 -4.51
N ASN A 58 4.87 -21.67 -4.43
CA ASN A 58 3.97 -22.58 -3.71
C ASN A 58 4.70 -23.27 -2.53
N THR A 59 5.87 -22.76 -2.16
CA THR A 59 6.66 -23.34 -1.05
C THR A 59 5.97 -23.00 0.27
N PRO A 60 5.78 -23.97 1.18
CA PRO A 60 5.19 -23.72 2.50
C PRO A 60 5.84 -22.56 3.25
N GLY A 61 5.04 -21.56 3.62
CA GLY A 61 5.48 -20.33 4.29
C GLY A 61 5.98 -19.22 3.37
N LEU A 62 6.01 -19.46 2.06
CA LEU A 62 6.41 -18.52 1.02
C LEU A 62 5.38 -18.46 -0.12
N GLU A 63 4.14 -18.91 0.11
CA GLU A 63 3.11 -18.96 -0.92
C GLU A 63 2.75 -17.57 -1.43
N GLY A 64 2.53 -17.45 -2.74
CA GLY A 64 2.18 -16.19 -3.38
C GLY A 64 3.37 -15.26 -3.62
N GLN A 65 4.56 -15.58 -3.08
CA GLN A 65 5.75 -14.76 -3.31
C GLN A 65 6.19 -14.80 -4.78
N MET A 66 6.58 -13.65 -5.33
CA MET A 66 6.91 -13.53 -6.76
C MET A 66 7.78 -12.31 -7.09
N SER A 67 8.42 -12.35 -8.28
CA SER A 67 9.12 -11.19 -8.84
C SER A 67 8.12 -10.13 -9.31
N TRP A 68 8.58 -8.89 -9.51
CA TRP A 68 7.73 -7.81 -10.00
C TRP A 68 7.13 -8.11 -11.38
N ASP A 69 7.93 -8.64 -12.32
CA ASP A 69 7.44 -9.02 -13.65
C ASP A 69 6.38 -10.14 -13.59
N THR A 70 6.51 -11.04 -12.60
CA THR A 70 5.51 -12.08 -12.35
C THR A 70 4.22 -11.47 -11.81
N ALA A 71 4.31 -10.47 -10.92
CA ALA A 71 3.15 -9.75 -10.40
C ALA A 71 2.38 -9.02 -11.52
N GLN A 72 3.11 -8.38 -12.45
CA GLN A 72 2.50 -7.77 -13.64
C GLN A 72 1.81 -8.81 -14.53
N SER A 73 2.41 -9.99 -14.71
CA SER A 73 1.81 -11.10 -15.47
C SER A 73 0.57 -11.68 -14.76
N TRP A 74 0.61 -11.76 -13.43
CA TRP A 74 -0.50 -12.20 -12.59
C TRP A 74 -1.71 -11.26 -12.70
N ILE A 75 -1.48 -9.94 -12.62
CA ILE A 75 -2.52 -8.92 -12.86
C ILE A 75 -3.09 -9.03 -14.28
N ALA A 76 -2.25 -9.23 -15.30
CA ALA A 76 -2.73 -9.41 -16.67
C ALA A 76 -3.65 -10.64 -16.79
N GLY A 77 -3.28 -11.76 -16.17
CA GLY A 77 -4.10 -12.97 -16.10
C GLY A 77 -5.41 -12.76 -15.33
N MET A 78 -5.35 -12.07 -14.19
CA MET A 78 -6.52 -11.71 -13.37
C MET A 78 -7.55 -10.91 -14.16
N ASN A 79 -7.07 -9.94 -14.95
CA ASN A 79 -7.91 -9.13 -15.82
C ASN A 79 -8.46 -9.90 -17.01
N ALA A 80 -7.66 -10.75 -17.65
CA ALA A 80 -8.13 -11.63 -18.72
C ALA A 80 -9.22 -12.60 -18.24
N ALA A 81 -9.13 -13.07 -16.99
CA ALA A 81 -10.13 -13.90 -16.35
C ALA A 81 -11.37 -13.12 -15.88
N SER A 82 -11.36 -11.78 -15.96
CA SER A 82 -12.41 -10.92 -15.41
C SER A 82 -12.75 -11.27 -13.96
N TYR A 83 -11.73 -11.40 -13.11
CA TYR A 83 -11.90 -11.83 -11.73
C TYR A 83 -12.92 -10.94 -11.00
N LEU A 84 -13.93 -11.61 -10.39
CA LEU A 84 -15.10 -10.98 -9.77
C LEU A 84 -15.93 -10.06 -10.69
N GLY A 85 -15.89 -10.31 -12.00
CA GLY A 85 -16.56 -9.50 -13.01
C GLY A 85 -15.84 -8.18 -13.32
N VAL A 86 -14.58 -8.02 -12.88
CA VAL A 86 -13.76 -6.82 -13.10
C VAL A 86 -12.49 -7.20 -13.87
N SER A 87 -12.11 -6.37 -14.83
CA SER A 87 -10.95 -6.58 -15.72
C SER A 87 -9.95 -5.43 -15.68
N THR A 88 -10.01 -4.60 -14.64
CA THR A 88 -9.17 -3.42 -14.44
C THR A 88 -8.43 -3.46 -13.10
N TRP A 89 -8.16 -4.66 -12.59
CA TRP A 89 -7.27 -4.86 -11.45
C TRP A 89 -5.86 -4.40 -11.80
N ARG A 90 -5.15 -3.88 -10.79
CA ARG A 90 -3.75 -3.46 -10.91
C ARG A 90 -3.05 -3.66 -9.58
N LEU A 91 -1.72 -3.66 -9.60
CA LEU A 91 -0.95 -3.49 -8.37
C LEU A 91 -1.28 -2.12 -7.74
N PRO A 92 -1.07 -1.97 -6.41
CA PRO A 92 -1.18 -0.69 -5.76
C PRO A 92 -0.35 0.38 -6.47
N HIS A 93 -0.84 1.62 -6.48
CA HIS A 93 -0.16 2.73 -7.13
C HIS A 93 0.59 3.59 -6.12
N MET A 94 1.68 4.21 -6.59
CA MET A 94 2.39 5.27 -5.88
C MET A 94 2.96 6.27 -6.88
N VAL A 95 3.28 7.47 -6.40
CA VAL A 95 3.95 8.50 -7.17
C VAL A 95 5.35 8.70 -6.60
N ASP A 96 6.37 8.57 -7.46
CA ASP A 96 7.74 8.96 -7.12
C ASP A 96 7.78 10.50 -7.11
N ILE A 97 8.02 11.08 -5.95
CA ILE A 97 7.97 12.53 -5.73
C ILE A 97 9.38 13.05 -5.45
N ASN A 98 9.70 14.17 -6.10
CA ASN A 98 11.01 14.83 -6.08
C ASN A 98 12.06 14.17 -7.00
N ASN A 99 13.08 13.55 -6.41
CA ASN A 99 14.25 13.07 -7.14
C ASN A 99 14.11 11.56 -7.36
N ASP A 100 14.31 11.12 -8.61
CA ASP A 100 14.09 9.73 -9.03
C ASP A 100 14.64 8.69 -8.03
N GLY A 101 13.78 7.77 -7.60
CA GLY A 101 14.12 6.65 -6.74
C GLY A 101 14.30 7.02 -5.26
N CYS A 102 14.95 6.13 -4.50
CA CYS A 102 15.15 6.30 -3.06
C CYS A 102 16.53 6.89 -2.69
N LEU A 103 17.36 7.28 -3.67
CA LEU A 103 18.72 7.75 -3.37
C LEU A 103 18.72 9.02 -2.52
N ASN A 104 19.44 8.99 -1.41
CA ASN A 104 19.58 10.13 -0.48
C ASN A 104 18.26 10.72 0.02
N ASN A 105 17.12 10.05 -0.24
CA ASN A 105 15.77 10.52 0.09
C ASN A 105 15.08 9.56 1.07
N PHE A 106 15.85 8.76 1.80
CA PHE A 106 15.32 8.01 2.93
C PHE A 106 15.03 8.99 4.07
N VAL A 107 13.76 9.39 4.18
CA VAL A 107 13.29 10.37 5.16
C VAL A 107 12.15 9.77 5.98
N PHE A 108 11.86 10.39 7.10
CA PHE A 108 10.84 9.95 8.04
C PHE A 108 9.53 10.76 7.94
N ASN A 109 9.37 11.63 6.95
CA ASN A 109 8.20 12.51 6.83
C ASN A 109 8.03 13.05 5.40
N ASN A 110 6.80 13.03 4.88
CA ASN A 110 6.37 13.71 3.64
C ASN A 110 7.27 13.44 2.42
N THR A 111 7.67 12.19 2.26
CA THR A 111 8.50 11.68 1.15
C THR A 111 7.78 10.50 0.50
N ASP A 112 8.31 9.96 -0.59
CA ASP A 112 7.98 8.66 -1.18
C ASP A 112 8.92 7.54 -0.75
N CYS A 113 10.10 7.85 -0.17
CA CYS A 113 11.00 6.82 0.33
C CYS A 113 11.29 6.90 1.82
N GLY A 114 11.10 5.78 2.52
CA GLY A 114 11.35 5.66 3.95
C GLY A 114 10.08 5.45 4.73
N TYR A 115 9.85 6.27 5.76
CA TYR A 115 8.74 6.11 6.71
C TYR A 115 7.88 7.37 6.76
N ASN A 116 6.62 7.21 7.16
CA ASN A 116 5.61 8.27 7.15
C ASN A 116 5.59 8.99 5.79
N VAL A 117 5.61 8.16 4.74
CA VAL A 117 5.55 8.60 3.34
C VAL A 117 4.19 9.23 3.03
N VAL A 118 4.09 9.93 1.91
CA VAL A 118 2.85 10.59 1.49
C VAL A 118 1.73 9.55 1.39
N SER A 119 0.70 9.75 2.20
CA SER A 119 -0.41 8.81 2.40
C SER A 119 -1.78 9.48 2.34
N VAL A 120 -1.82 10.77 1.98
CA VAL A 120 -3.05 11.54 1.79
C VAL A 120 -2.92 12.44 0.57
N GLY A 121 -4.05 12.76 -0.04
CA GLY A 121 -4.11 13.63 -1.21
C GLY A 121 -3.70 12.95 -2.53
N PRO A 122 -3.48 13.73 -3.61
CA PRO A 122 -3.36 13.19 -4.96
C PRO A 122 -2.09 12.39 -5.23
N ASN A 123 -1.06 12.52 -4.39
CA ASN A 123 0.21 11.79 -4.50
C ASN A 123 0.34 10.70 -3.42
N ALA A 124 -0.77 10.32 -2.77
CA ALA A 124 -0.74 9.27 -1.76
C ALA A 124 -0.28 7.94 -2.38
N SER A 125 0.73 7.32 -1.78
CA SER A 125 0.99 5.91 -2.02
C SER A 125 -0.19 5.10 -1.45
N GLU A 126 -0.82 4.27 -2.28
CA GLU A 126 -2.07 3.60 -1.90
C GLU A 126 -1.87 2.62 -0.73
N MET A 127 -0.76 1.87 -0.70
CA MET A 127 -0.44 1.01 0.44
C MET A 127 -0.10 1.81 1.70
N ALA A 128 0.56 2.96 1.58
CA ALA A 128 0.83 3.83 2.71
C ALA A 128 -0.46 4.45 3.28
N SER A 129 -1.38 4.87 2.41
CA SER A 129 -2.72 5.34 2.81
C SER A 129 -3.50 4.23 3.50
N LEU A 130 -3.56 3.02 2.91
CA LEU A 130 -4.20 1.87 3.54
C LEU A 130 -3.60 1.61 4.93
N PHE A 131 -2.28 1.59 5.03
CA PHE A 131 -1.57 1.28 6.28
C PHE A 131 -1.76 2.35 7.36
N TYR A 132 -1.46 3.63 7.07
CA TYR A 132 -1.49 4.71 8.08
C TYR A 132 -2.89 5.28 8.29
N GLN A 133 -3.65 5.53 7.21
CA GLN A 133 -4.90 6.29 7.27
C GLN A 133 -6.09 5.36 7.50
N THR A 134 -6.20 4.30 6.69
CA THR A 134 -7.36 3.40 6.74
C THR A 134 -7.27 2.43 7.91
N LEU A 135 -6.09 1.84 8.16
CA LEU A 135 -5.89 0.84 9.20
C LEU A 135 -5.35 1.42 10.52
N GLY A 136 -4.80 2.63 10.51
CA GLY A 136 -4.27 3.29 11.71
C GLY A 136 -2.98 2.66 12.25
N ASN A 137 -2.21 1.96 11.41
CA ASN A 137 -0.92 1.41 11.80
C ASN A 137 0.15 2.51 11.90
N LEU A 138 1.17 2.28 12.71
CA LEU A 138 2.30 3.18 12.88
C LEU A 138 3.55 2.63 12.19
N ALA A 139 4.27 3.51 11.49
CA ALA A 139 5.58 3.19 10.93
C ALA A 139 6.58 2.83 12.04
N TYR A 140 7.66 2.14 11.68
CA TYR A 140 8.73 1.81 12.62
C TYR A 140 9.33 3.05 13.28
N TYR A 141 9.56 4.12 12.51
CA TYR A 141 10.04 5.41 13.02
C TYR A 141 8.95 6.48 12.94
N ASP A 142 8.89 7.35 13.94
CA ASP A 142 8.07 8.57 13.88
C ASP A 142 8.69 9.62 12.94
N THR A 143 8.03 10.78 12.81
CA THR A 143 8.49 11.86 11.92
C THR A 143 9.81 12.51 12.31
N SER A 144 10.35 12.19 13.50
CA SER A 144 11.65 12.63 13.99
C SER A 144 12.71 11.54 13.88
N GLY A 145 12.39 10.38 13.30
CA GLY A 145 13.32 9.26 13.17
C GLY A 145 13.51 8.48 14.48
N VAL A 146 12.57 8.55 15.41
CA VAL A 146 12.61 7.80 16.68
C VAL A 146 11.77 6.52 16.55
N PRO A 147 12.31 5.34 16.96
CA PRO A 147 11.54 4.09 16.93
C PRO A 147 10.27 4.15 17.78
N GLN A 148 9.13 3.76 17.20
CA GLN A 148 7.80 3.77 17.85
C GLN A 148 7.50 2.46 18.58
N LEU A 149 8.33 2.11 19.57
CA LEU A 149 8.17 0.89 20.37
C LEU A 149 7.08 1.04 21.46
N PRO A 150 6.29 -0.01 21.78
CA PRO A 150 6.25 -1.34 21.14
C PRO A 150 5.30 -1.43 19.93
N GLY A 151 4.50 -0.39 19.67
CA GLY A 151 3.41 -0.39 18.68
C GLY A 151 3.86 -0.06 17.26
N LEU A 152 4.76 -0.88 16.70
CA LEU A 152 5.32 -0.71 15.36
C LEU A 152 4.82 -1.75 14.37
N GLY A 153 4.83 -1.40 13.09
CA GLY A 153 4.49 -2.32 11.99
C GLY A 153 2.99 -2.58 11.90
N ILE A 154 2.62 -3.65 11.20
CA ILE A 154 1.22 -4.05 11.05
C ILE A 154 0.66 -4.59 12.38
N GLN A 155 -0.22 -3.81 13.01
CA GLN A 155 -0.96 -4.15 14.22
C GLN A 155 -2.46 -4.33 13.95
N PHE A 156 -2.95 -3.63 12.92
CA PHE A 156 -4.32 -3.62 12.48
C PHE A 156 -4.38 -4.05 11.03
N THR A 157 -5.07 -5.16 10.77
CA THR A 157 -5.28 -5.69 9.42
C THR A 157 -6.66 -5.34 8.87
N GLY A 158 -7.53 -4.75 9.68
CA GLY A 158 -8.92 -4.56 9.31
C GLY A 158 -9.58 -5.89 8.92
N PRO A 159 -10.48 -5.88 7.92
CA PRO A 159 -11.21 -7.08 7.50
C PRO A 159 -10.46 -7.95 6.47
N PHE A 160 -9.21 -7.63 6.15
CA PHE A 160 -8.44 -8.36 5.15
C PHE A 160 -7.98 -9.73 5.66
N ALA A 161 -8.11 -10.75 4.81
CA ALA A 161 -7.45 -12.03 5.00
C ALA A 161 -6.01 -11.95 4.47
N ASN A 162 -5.10 -12.68 5.11
CA ASN A 162 -3.69 -12.82 4.70
C ASN A 162 -2.92 -11.50 4.53
N LEU A 163 -3.42 -10.40 5.10
CA LEU A 163 -2.66 -9.15 5.21
C LEU A 163 -1.64 -9.33 6.33
N GLY A 164 -0.38 -9.47 5.94
CA GLY A 164 0.64 -9.99 6.85
C GLY A 164 1.96 -9.25 6.81
N ASN A 165 2.94 -9.86 7.47
CA ASN A 165 4.30 -9.38 7.61
C ASN A 165 5.13 -9.64 6.34
N THR A 166 4.71 -9.05 5.21
CA THR A 166 5.30 -9.24 3.87
C THR A 166 5.51 -7.89 3.17
N LEU A 167 6.17 -7.90 2.02
CA LEU A 167 6.37 -6.72 1.17
C LEU A 167 5.43 -6.81 -0.02
N TYR A 168 4.81 -5.69 -0.40
CA TYR A 168 3.90 -5.59 -1.55
C TYR A 168 4.52 -4.76 -2.66
N TRP A 169 4.50 -5.28 -3.87
CA TRP A 169 4.90 -4.51 -5.05
C TRP A 169 3.93 -3.36 -5.34
N TYR A 170 4.47 -2.23 -5.77
CA TYR A 170 3.69 -1.21 -6.48
C TYR A 170 3.72 -1.45 -7.98
N ASP A 171 2.82 -0.81 -8.72
CA ASP A 171 2.82 -0.79 -10.19
C ASP A 171 3.98 0.01 -10.81
N LEU A 172 4.79 0.68 -9.98
CA LEU A 172 5.83 1.59 -10.41
C LEU A 172 7.22 0.95 -10.39
N ALA A 173 7.87 0.97 -11.55
CA ALA A 173 9.25 0.56 -11.74
C ALA A 173 10.17 1.79 -11.84
N THR A 174 11.43 1.71 -11.40
CA THR A 174 12.34 2.87 -11.28
C THR A 174 13.01 3.30 -12.60
N THR A 175 12.48 2.90 -13.75
CA THR A 175 13.16 3.01 -15.06
C THR A 175 13.33 4.43 -15.61
N SER A 176 13.12 5.48 -14.81
CA SER A 176 13.27 6.86 -15.27
C SER A 176 14.71 7.39 -15.34
N ASN A 177 15.77 6.84 -14.70
CA ASN A 177 17.12 7.43 -14.86
C ASN A 177 18.37 6.63 -14.34
N PRO A 178 19.63 7.12 -14.51
CA PRO A 178 20.87 6.33 -14.73
C PRO A 178 21.32 5.50 -13.51
N PRO A 179 22.37 4.66 -13.61
CA PRO A 179 22.86 3.86 -12.47
C PRO A 179 23.09 4.73 -11.24
N LEU A 180 22.17 4.56 -10.30
CA LEU A 180 22.20 5.12 -8.96
C LEU A 180 23.34 4.41 -8.21
N ALA A 181 24.22 5.15 -7.53
CA ALA A 181 25.47 4.62 -6.95
C ALA A 181 25.27 3.39 -6.03
N ASP A 182 24.06 3.24 -5.47
CA ASP A 182 23.68 2.17 -4.55
C ASP A 182 22.71 1.12 -5.15
N LEU A 183 22.27 1.29 -6.41
CA LEU A 183 21.44 0.31 -7.11
C LEU A 183 22.20 -0.16 -8.36
N PRO A 184 22.90 -1.31 -8.30
CA PRO A 184 23.86 -1.73 -9.32
C PRO A 184 23.25 -2.05 -10.71
N SER A 185 21.94 -1.90 -10.89
CA SER A 185 21.25 -2.01 -12.17
C SER A 185 19.97 -1.18 -12.17
N PRO A 186 19.58 -0.50 -13.27
CA PRO A 186 18.33 0.26 -13.41
C PRO A 186 17.04 -0.60 -13.39
N ASP A 187 17.12 -1.83 -12.89
CA ASP A 187 16.07 -2.85 -12.93
C ASP A 187 15.42 -3.04 -11.56
N ASN A 188 14.92 -1.94 -10.99
CA ASN A 188 14.24 -1.95 -9.69
C ASN A 188 12.75 -1.62 -9.84
N ALA A 189 11.99 -2.00 -8.82
CA ALA A 189 10.62 -1.60 -8.61
C ALA A 189 10.38 -1.19 -7.15
N TRP A 190 9.33 -0.39 -6.96
CA TRP A 190 8.93 0.09 -5.65
C TRP A 190 8.10 -0.96 -4.92
N TYR A 191 8.28 -1.03 -3.61
CA TYR A 191 7.48 -1.87 -2.73
C TYR A 191 7.11 -1.12 -1.44
N PHE A 192 6.05 -1.57 -0.80
CA PHE A 192 5.68 -1.21 0.56
C PHE A 192 5.93 -2.38 1.50
N GLY A 193 6.68 -2.15 2.57
CA GLY A 193 6.91 -3.13 3.62
C GLY A 193 5.92 -3.00 4.76
N MET A 194 4.92 -3.88 4.80
CA MET A 194 4.00 -3.99 5.94
C MET A 194 4.68 -4.22 7.30
N PRO A 195 5.79 -4.99 7.42
CA PRO A 195 6.47 -5.20 8.69
C PRO A 195 6.87 -3.92 9.43
N SER A 196 7.25 -2.89 8.67
CA SER A 196 7.80 -1.66 9.22
C SER A 196 7.00 -0.43 8.83
N GLY A 197 6.02 -0.58 7.93
CA GLY A 197 5.29 0.53 7.32
C GLY A 197 6.23 1.45 6.56
N GLY A 198 7.16 0.91 5.77
CA GLY A 198 8.14 1.71 5.02
C GLY A 198 8.09 1.42 3.52
N GLN A 199 8.40 2.41 2.70
CA GLN A 199 8.42 2.29 1.24
C GLN A 199 9.85 2.42 0.72
N ARG A 200 10.25 1.53 -0.21
CA ARG A 200 11.60 1.46 -0.77
C ARG A 200 11.59 0.86 -2.18
N VAL A 201 12.76 0.83 -2.80
CA VAL A 201 13.01 0.14 -4.06
C VAL A 201 13.89 -1.09 -3.85
N THR A 202 13.73 -2.10 -4.69
CA THR A 202 14.67 -3.24 -4.80
C THR A 202 14.61 -3.82 -6.20
N GLY A 203 15.55 -4.72 -6.52
CA GLY A 203 15.60 -5.36 -7.83
C GLY A 203 14.31 -6.09 -8.17
N ARG A 204 13.82 -5.97 -9.41
CA ARG A 204 12.56 -6.58 -9.85
C ARG A 204 12.55 -8.10 -9.74
N ALA A 205 13.74 -8.72 -9.83
CA ALA A 205 13.95 -10.15 -9.67
C ALA A 205 13.93 -10.64 -8.20
N THR A 206 13.84 -9.73 -7.22
CA THR A 206 13.71 -10.10 -5.79
C THR A 206 12.35 -10.78 -5.56
N ILE A 207 12.33 -11.91 -4.85
CA ILE A 207 11.11 -12.71 -4.64
C ILE A 207 10.73 -12.80 -3.17
N ASN A 208 11.70 -12.90 -2.26
CA ASN A 208 11.42 -13.09 -0.83
C ASN A 208 11.73 -11.80 -0.05
N PRO A 209 10.80 -11.25 0.77
CA PRO A 209 9.41 -11.67 1.01
C PRO A 209 8.41 -10.81 0.22
N MET A 210 8.39 -10.91 -1.12
CA MET A 210 7.60 -10.05 -2.00
C MET A 210 6.32 -10.72 -2.49
N THR A 211 5.17 -10.09 -2.27
CA THR A 211 3.84 -10.49 -2.76
C THR A 211 3.25 -9.42 -3.68
N ALA A 212 2.26 -9.79 -4.49
CA ALA A 212 1.49 -8.90 -5.36
C ALA A 212 0.35 -8.21 -4.60
#